data_AF-A0A2E4WJ51-F1
#
_entry.id   AF-A0A2E4WJ51-F1
#
_cell.length_a   1.000
_cell.length_b   1.000
_cell.length_c   1.000
_cell.angle_alpha   90.00
_cell.angle_beta   90.00
_cell.angle_gamma   90.00
#
_symmetry.space_group_name_H-M   'P 1'
#
loop_
_entity.id
_entity.type
_entity.pdbx_description
1 polymer ?
#
loop_
_entity_poly.entity_id
_entity_poly.type
_entity_poly.pdbx_seq_one_letter_code
_entity_poly.pdbx_strand_id
1 'polypeptide(L)'
;EEKINDDIDIIYANTKQWQIDSNLRVNWSFSPKMTFEAFYQPFKVDMDYLDYNRLMEEKTNRMEKIETDKNLNFKMRNKRGTFVFRWEVIRGSFLYVVYNINENRYYSEKDKEWNKTMTNSFFLKFNYYFRPN
;
A
#
# COMPACT_ATOMS: atom_id res chain seq x y z
N GLU A 1 22.80 -30.53 -33.57
CA GLU A 1 23.11 -29.58 -32.47
C GLU A 1 22.35 -28.30 -32.74
N GLU A 2 21.25 -28.09 -32.05
CA GLU A 2 20.43 -26.88 -32.16
C GLU A 2 21.11 -25.80 -31.32
N LYS A 3 21.72 -24.82 -31.99
CA LYS A 3 22.34 -23.68 -31.31
C LYS A 3 21.22 -22.84 -30.70
N ILE A 4 21.01 -22.97 -29.40
CA ILE A 4 20.24 -22.02 -28.61
C ILE A 4 21.08 -20.74 -28.60
N ASN A 5 20.77 -19.82 -29.51
CA ASN A 5 21.28 -18.46 -29.43
C ASN A 5 20.58 -17.83 -28.23
N ASP A 6 21.32 -17.45 -27.20
CA ASP A 6 20.84 -16.69 -26.03
C ASP A 6 20.50 -15.24 -26.48
N ASP A 7 19.63 -15.12 -27.48
CA ASP A 7 19.19 -13.84 -28.02
C ASP A 7 18.20 -13.25 -27.01
N ILE A 8 18.64 -12.22 -26.30
CA ILE A 8 17.85 -11.58 -25.25
C ILE A 8 16.79 -10.73 -25.95
N ASP A 9 15.55 -11.21 -25.94
CA ASP A 9 14.40 -10.43 -26.39
C ASP A 9 14.15 -9.26 -25.43
N ILE A 10 14.41 -8.03 -25.88
CA ILE A 10 14.03 -6.82 -25.16
C ILE A 10 12.59 -6.46 -25.54
N ILE A 11 11.67 -6.58 -24.58
CA ILE A 11 10.25 -6.29 -24.77
C ILE A 11 9.89 -4.97 -24.11
N TYR A 12 9.18 -4.13 -24.85
CA TYR A 12 8.59 -2.88 -24.40
C TYR A 12 7.06 -2.97 -24.44
N ALA A 13 6.39 -2.21 -23.58
CA ALA A 13 4.95 -2.09 -23.58
C ALA A 13 4.55 -0.66 -23.22
N ASN A 14 3.46 -0.19 -23.81
CA ASN A 14 2.83 1.06 -23.39
C ASN A 14 2.17 0.85 -22.03
N THR A 15 2.33 1.81 -21.12
CA THR A 15 1.78 1.71 -19.76
C THR A 15 0.63 2.69 -19.56
N LYS A 16 -0.49 2.20 -19.06
CA LYS A 16 -1.56 3.02 -18.51
C LYS A 16 -1.63 2.80 -17.01
N GLN A 17 -1.26 3.82 -16.25
CA GLN A 17 -1.18 3.76 -14.80
C GLN A 17 -2.25 4.63 -14.15
N TRP A 18 -2.89 4.09 -13.10
CA TRP A 18 -3.69 4.86 -12.17
C TRP A 18 -3.18 4.64 -10.75
N GLN A 19 -2.92 5.73 -10.02
CA GLN A 19 -2.32 5.70 -8.69
C GLN A 19 -3.04 6.64 -7.72
N ILE A 20 -3.22 6.17 -6.49
CA ILE A 20 -3.49 6.98 -5.31
C ILE A 20 -2.32 6.85 -4.37
N ASP A 21 -1.70 7.97 -4.04
CA ASP A 21 -0.76 8.11 -2.95
C ASP A 21 -1.16 9.35 -2.15
N SER A 22 -1.65 9.15 -0.95
CA SER A 22 -2.12 10.25 -0.12
C SER A 22 -1.74 10.03 1.34
N ASN A 23 -1.65 11.15 2.06
CA ASN A 23 -1.28 11.15 3.46
C ASN A 23 -2.27 12.03 4.22
N LEU A 24 -2.90 11.47 5.24
CA LEU A 24 -3.86 12.14 6.10
C LEU A 24 -3.34 12.13 7.53
N ARG A 25 -3.28 13.31 8.14
CA ARG A 25 -3.02 13.48 9.57
C ARG A 25 -4.11 14.34 10.20
N VAL A 26 -4.72 13.84 11.26
CA VAL A 26 -5.79 14.51 12.00
C VAL A 26 -5.39 14.61 13.45
N ASN A 27 -5.48 15.81 14.01
CA ASN A 27 -5.37 16.06 15.45
C ASN A 27 -6.62 16.81 15.88
N TRP A 28 -7.46 16.17 16.69
CA TRP A 28 -8.76 16.69 17.10
C TRP A 28 -8.90 16.68 18.62
N SER A 29 -9.26 17.82 19.19
CA SER A 29 -9.58 17.96 20.62
C SER A 29 -11.08 18.16 20.79
N PHE A 30 -11.81 17.10 21.17
CA PHE A 30 -13.27 17.18 21.37
C PHE A 30 -13.62 17.97 22.63
N SER A 31 -12.78 17.83 23.66
CA SER A 31 -12.84 18.58 24.91
C SER A 31 -11.45 18.57 25.57
N PRO A 32 -11.21 19.33 26.65
CA PRO A 32 -9.95 19.20 27.41
C PRO A 32 -9.63 17.77 27.86
N LYS A 33 -10.66 16.93 28.01
CA LYS A 33 -10.55 15.54 28.49
C LYS A 33 -10.41 14.50 27.37
N MET A 34 -10.71 14.84 26.12
CA MET A 34 -10.80 13.88 25.02
C MET A 34 -10.10 14.38 23.78
N THR A 35 -9.07 13.65 23.33
CA THR A 35 -8.35 13.95 22.10
C THR A 35 -8.25 12.72 21.21
N PHE A 36 -8.21 12.96 19.91
CA PHE A 36 -8.03 11.95 18.89
C PHE A 36 -6.94 12.40 17.93
N GLU A 37 -5.96 11.52 17.72
CA GLU A 37 -4.87 11.70 16.78
C GLU A 37 -4.89 10.53 15.81
N ALA A 38 -4.85 10.82 14.51
CA ALA A 38 -4.82 9.81 13.47
C ALA A 38 -3.80 10.14 12.41
N PHE A 39 -3.10 9.10 11.98
CA PHE A 39 -2.27 9.08 10.80
C PHE A 39 -2.76 7.97 9.88
N TYR A 40 -2.98 8.26 8.60
CA TYR A 40 -3.41 7.29 7.62
C TYR A 40 -2.81 7.57 6.25
N GLN A 41 -2.16 6.56 5.68
CA GLN A 41 -1.54 6.61 4.37
C GLN A 41 -2.03 5.41 3.53
N PRO A 42 -3.05 5.61 2.68
CA PRO A 42 -3.38 4.65 1.65
C PRO A 42 -2.46 4.79 0.45
N PHE A 43 -2.12 3.66 -0.15
CA PHE A 43 -1.40 3.60 -1.42
C PHE A 43 -2.07 2.56 -2.31
N LYS A 44 -2.44 2.94 -3.54
CA LYS A 44 -3.02 2.03 -4.52
C LYS A 44 -2.43 2.33 -5.87
N VAL A 45 -2.06 1.28 -6.61
CA VAL A 45 -1.66 1.38 -8.00
C VAL A 45 -2.31 0.26 -8.80
N ASP A 46 -2.90 0.63 -9.93
CA ASP A 46 -3.36 -0.27 -10.97
C ASP A 46 -2.56 0.07 -12.23
N MET A 47 -1.83 -0.91 -12.77
CA MET A 47 -0.98 -0.76 -13.96
C MET A 47 -1.45 -1.70 -15.06
N ASP A 48 -1.78 -1.14 -16.22
CA ASP A 48 -2.09 -1.89 -17.42
C ASP A 48 -0.96 -1.76 -18.45
N TYR A 49 -0.42 -2.89 -18.90
CA TYR A 49 0.52 -2.96 -20.00
C TYR A 49 -0.23 -3.26 -21.31
N LEU A 50 -0.02 -2.41 -22.30
CA LEU A 50 -0.69 -2.41 -23.59
C LEU A 50 0.37 -2.50 -24.70
N ASP A 51 -0.02 -3.02 -25.86
CA ASP A 51 0.80 -3.00 -27.08
C ASP A 51 2.26 -3.44 -26.86
N TYR A 52 2.46 -4.73 -26.58
CA TYR A 52 3.80 -5.28 -26.43
C TYR A 52 4.56 -5.23 -27.76
N ASN A 53 5.80 -4.77 -27.72
CA ASN A 53 6.69 -4.68 -28.86
C ASN A 53 8.07 -5.26 -28.52
N ARG A 54 8.65 -6.02 -29.45
CA ARG A 54 10.05 -6.49 -29.40
C ARG A 54 10.96 -5.47 -30.06
N LEU A 55 12.11 -5.19 -29.46
CA LEU A 55 13.18 -4.45 -30.12
C LEU A 55 13.90 -5.35 -31.12
N MET A 56 13.96 -4.92 -32.39
CA MET A 56 14.54 -5.73 -33.47
C MET A 56 16.02 -5.44 -33.72
N GLU A 57 16.51 -4.26 -33.35
CA GLU A 57 17.90 -3.86 -33.59
C GLU A 57 18.37 -2.95 -32.45
N GLU A 58 19.50 -3.31 -31.84
CA GLU A 58 20.09 -2.56 -30.75
C GLU A 58 20.32 -1.09 -31.12
N LYS A 59 20.08 -0.19 -30.17
CA LYS A 59 20.28 1.27 -30.34
C LYS A 59 19.44 1.90 -31.45
N THR A 60 18.38 1.23 -31.89
CA THR A 60 17.39 1.78 -32.81
C THR A 60 16.01 1.84 -32.17
N ASN A 61 15.05 2.48 -32.84
CA ASN A 61 13.62 2.43 -32.47
C ASN A 61 12.84 1.44 -33.35
N ARG A 62 13.52 0.47 -33.99
CA ARG A 62 12.86 -0.55 -34.82
C ARG A 62 12.22 -1.59 -33.92
N MET A 63 10.90 -1.56 -33.89
CA MET A 63 10.08 -2.35 -32.97
C MET A 63 9.08 -3.17 -33.76
N GLU A 64 8.86 -4.42 -33.34
CA GLU A 64 7.85 -5.31 -33.90
C GLU A 64 6.79 -5.65 -32.86
N LYS A 65 5.51 -5.52 -33.21
CA LYS A 65 4.42 -5.83 -32.29
C LYS A 65 4.38 -7.34 -32.02
N ILE A 66 4.31 -7.71 -30.75
CA ILE A 66 4.12 -9.10 -30.31
C ILE A 66 2.69 -9.27 -29.83
N GLU A 67 2.02 -10.30 -30.32
CA GLU A 67 0.79 -10.79 -29.69
C GLU A 67 1.15 -11.69 -28.52
N THR A 68 0.78 -11.25 -27.31
CA THR A 68 0.89 -12.06 -26.11
C THR A 68 -0.50 -12.31 -25.53
N ASP A 69 -0.74 -13.56 -25.16
CA ASP A 69 -1.91 -13.98 -24.38
C ASP A 69 -1.75 -13.69 -22.88
N LYS A 70 -0.53 -13.35 -22.45
CA LYS A 70 -0.21 -13.09 -21.05
C LYS A 70 -0.60 -11.68 -20.66
N ASN A 71 -1.50 -11.59 -19.70
CA ASN A 71 -1.75 -10.36 -18.99
C ASN A 71 -0.67 -10.16 -17.90
N LEU A 72 0.19 -9.17 -18.09
CA LEU A 72 1.24 -8.80 -17.12
C LEU A 72 0.84 -7.60 -16.25
N ASN A 73 -0.43 -7.19 -16.31
CA ASN A 73 -0.95 -6.10 -15.48
C ASN A 73 -0.77 -6.45 -14.01
N PHE A 74 -0.49 -5.44 -13.20
CA PHE A 74 -0.36 -5.62 -11.77
C PHE A 74 -1.21 -4.61 -11.01
N LYS A 75 -1.69 -5.05 -9.85
CA LYS A 75 -2.45 -4.19 -8.93
C LYS A 75 -1.90 -4.39 -7.52
N MET A 76 -1.64 -3.28 -6.85
CA MET A 76 -1.16 -3.28 -5.47
C MET A 76 -1.96 -2.29 -4.63
N ARG A 77 -2.28 -2.69 -3.39
CA ARG A 77 -3.05 -1.89 -2.44
C ARG A 77 -2.45 -2.03 -1.05
N ASN A 78 -1.86 -0.95 -0.57
CA ASN A 78 -1.27 -0.86 0.74
C ASN A 78 -2.02 0.19 1.57
N LYS A 79 -2.12 -0.05 2.87
CA LYS A 79 -2.59 0.98 3.80
C LYS A 79 -1.87 0.84 5.12
N ARG A 80 -1.44 1.98 5.64
CA ARG A 80 -0.81 2.09 6.95
C ARG A 80 -1.51 3.18 7.74
N GLY A 81 -1.67 2.97 9.03
CA GLY A 81 -2.27 3.98 9.87
C GLY A 81 -2.14 3.68 11.35
N THR A 82 -2.22 4.75 12.13
CA THR A 82 -2.16 4.76 13.57
C THR A 82 -3.25 5.68 14.07
N PHE A 83 -4.09 5.16 14.96
CA PHE A 83 -5.22 5.88 15.55
C PHE A 83 -5.06 5.84 17.06
N VAL A 84 -5.04 7.01 17.69
CA VAL A 84 -4.86 7.18 19.12
C VAL A 84 -6.03 7.98 19.65
N PHE A 85 -6.79 7.39 20.57
CA PHE A 85 -7.79 8.10 21.34
C PHE A 85 -7.31 8.20 22.79
N ARG A 86 -7.31 9.41 23.34
CA ARG A 86 -6.98 9.68 24.74
C ARG A 86 -8.21 10.22 25.45
N TRP A 87 -8.52 9.65 26.61
CA TRP A 87 -9.61 10.08 27.46
C TRP A 87 -9.21 10.19 28.93
N GLU A 88 -9.43 11.35 29.54
CA GLU A 88 -9.45 11.51 31.01
C GLU A 88 -10.77 10.99 31.58
N VAL A 89 -10.74 9.77 32.11
CA VAL A 89 -11.93 9.06 32.63
C VAL A 89 -12.37 9.65 33.97
N ILE A 90 -11.41 9.84 34.88
CA ILE A 90 -11.56 10.50 36.17
C ILE A 90 -10.43 11.51 36.34
N ARG A 91 -10.57 12.45 37.30
CA ARG A 91 -9.54 13.47 37.54
C ARG A 91 -8.18 12.82 37.77
N GLY A 92 -7.21 13.15 36.93
CA GLY A 92 -5.86 12.59 37.03
C GLY A 92 -5.68 11.17 36.48
N SER A 93 -6.64 10.63 35.73
CA SER A 93 -6.45 9.40 34.94
C SER A 93 -6.39 9.67 33.45
N PHE A 94 -5.72 8.81 32.69
CA PHE A 94 -5.76 8.82 31.24
C PHE A 94 -5.86 7.40 30.70
N LEU A 95 -6.90 7.15 29.91
CA LEU A 95 -7.03 5.97 29.07
C LEU A 95 -6.58 6.30 27.66
N TYR A 96 -5.75 5.44 27.08
CA TYR A 96 -5.35 5.47 25.68
C TYR A 96 -5.84 4.20 25.00
N VAL A 97 -6.53 4.38 23.89
CA VAL A 97 -6.92 3.32 22.96
C VAL A 97 -6.13 3.56 21.69
N VAL A 98 -5.25 2.62 21.32
CA VAL A 98 -4.39 2.74 20.15
C VAL A 98 -4.65 1.59 19.20
N TYR A 99 -4.90 1.90 17.94
CA TYR A 99 -5.05 0.93 16.88
C TYR A 99 -4.06 1.23 15.75
N ASN A 100 -3.24 0.26 15.37
CA ASN A 100 -2.39 0.35 14.20
C ASN A 100 -2.87 -0.63 13.13
N ILE A 101 -2.87 -0.16 11.89
CA ILE A 101 -3.10 -0.97 10.72
C ILE A 101 -1.87 -0.97 9.83
N ASN A 102 -1.55 -2.14 9.31
CA ASN A 102 -0.54 -2.31 8.28
C ASN A 102 -1.00 -3.46 7.39
N GLU A 103 -1.54 -3.12 6.23
CA GLU A 103 -2.02 -4.08 5.25
C GLU A 103 -1.30 -3.87 3.92
N ASN A 104 -0.86 -4.96 3.33
CA ASN A 104 -0.33 -5.04 1.97
C ASN A 104 -1.14 -6.05 1.18
N ARG A 105 -1.53 -5.70 -0.04
CA ARG A 105 -2.25 -6.58 -0.95
C ARG A 105 -1.67 -6.47 -2.35
N TYR A 106 -1.42 -7.60 -2.97
CA TYR A 106 -1.07 -7.69 -4.38
C TYR A 106 -2.06 -8.62 -5.10
N TYR A 107 -2.39 -8.28 -6.34
CA TYR A 107 -3.25 -9.11 -7.17
C TYR A 107 -2.41 -10.07 -7.99
N SER A 108 -2.74 -11.37 -7.94
CA SER A 108 -2.17 -12.38 -8.82
C SER A 108 -3.08 -12.51 -10.04
N GLU A 109 -2.59 -12.11 -11.21
CA GLU A 109 -3.35 -12.29 -12.46
C GLU A 109 -3.46 -13.79 -12.83
N LYS A 110 -2.45 -14.58 -12.48
CA LYS A 110 -2.42 -16.03 -12.73
C LYS A 110 -3.54 -16.76 -11.97
N ASP A 111 -3.70 -16.44 -10.69
CA ASP A 111 -4.66 -17.11 -9.81
C ASP A 111 -6.01 -16.35 -9.75
N LYS A 112 -6.08 -15.16 -10.36
CA LYS A 112 -7.20 -14.22 -10.32
C LYS A 112 -7.61 -13.79 -8.90
N GLU A 113 -6.68 -13.83 -7.96
CA GLU A 113 -6.93 -13.63 -6.53
C GLU A 113 -6.04 -12.56 -5.90
N TRP A 114 -6.50 -12.02 -4.76
CA TRP A 114 -5.73 -11.08 -3.95
C TRP A 114 -4.97 -11.81 -2.86
N ASN A 115 -3.65 -11.70 -2.90
CA ASN A 115 -2.80 -12.10 -1.79
C ASN A 115 -2.69 -10.95 -0.79
N LYS A 116 -2.98 -11.25 0.48
CA LYS A 116 -3.07 -10.25 1.55
C LYS A 116 -2.14 -10.60 2.70
N THR A 117 -1.34 -9.62 3.12
CA THR A 117 -0.55 -9.66 4.36
C THR A 117 -1.03 -8.53 5.27
N MET A 118 -1.27 -8.84 6.55
CA MET A 118 -1.81 -7.90 7.52
C MET A 118 -1.12 -8.06 8.87
N THR A 119 -0.69 -6.94 9.44
CA THR A 119 -0.02 -6.87 10.74
C THR A 119 -0.64 -5.73 11.55
N ASN A 120 -1.92 -5.90 11.88
CA ASN A 120 -2.66 -4.94 12.69
C ASN A 120 -2.39 -5.20 14.19
N SER A 121 -2.42 -4.15 15.00
CA SER A 121 -2.20 -4.25 16.45
C SER A 121 -3.16 -3.34 17.20
N PHE A 122 -3.57 -3.76 18.39
CA PHE A 122 -4.43 -2.98 19.28
C PHE A 122 -3.78 -2.89 20.66
N PHE A 123 -3.75 -1.70 21.24
CA PHE A 123 -3.21 -1.44 22.57
C PHE A 123 -4.19 -0.65 23.43
N LEU A 124 -4.26 -1.06 24.69
CA LEU A 124 -4.95 -0.32 25.74
C LEU A 124 -3.89 0.09 26.78
N LYS A 125 -3.85 1.37 27.13
CA LYS A 125 -2.97 1.87 28.21
C LYS A 125 -3.77 2.74 29.16
N PHE A 126 -3.65 2.46 30.45
CA PHE A 126 -4.27 3.27 31.50
C PHE A 126 -3.19 3.83 32.42
N ASN A 127 -3.25 5.14 32.67
CA ASN A 127 -2.40 5.83 33.64
C ASN A 127 -3.29 6.47 34.70
N TYR A 128 -2.84 6.46 35.96
CA TYR A 128 -3.48 7.18 37.05
C TYR A 128 -2.43 7.84 37.94
N TYR A 129 -2.62 9.13 38.22
CA TYR A 129 -1.75 9.90 39.10
C TYR A 129 -2.43 10.06 40.46
N PHE A 130 -1.93 9.31 41.44
CA PHE A 130 -2.34 9.47 42.84
C PHE A 130 -1.87 10.83 43.37
N ARG A 131 -2.79 11.60 43.95
CA ARG A 131 -2.44 12.77 44.75
C ARG A 131 -2.70 12.41 46.22
N PRO A 132 -1.66 12.15 47.03
CA PRO A 132 -1.86 12.01 48.47
C PRO A 132 -2.33 13.36 49.02
N ASN A 133 -3.35 13.31 49.88
CA ASN A 133 -3.80 14.46 50.68
C ASN A 133 -2.84 14.72 51.83
#